data_AF-A0A1Q3BZ29-F1
#
_entry.id   AF-A0A1Q3BZ29-F1
#
_cell.length_a   1.000
_cell.length_b   1.000
_cell.length_c   1.000
_cell.angle_alpha   90.00
_cell.angle_beta   90.00
_cell.angle_gamma   90.00
#
_symmetry.space_group_name_H-M   'P 1'
#
loop_
_entity.id
_entity.type
_entity.pdbx_description
1 polymer ?
#
loop_
_entity_poly.entity_id
_entity_poly.type
_entity_poly.pdbx_seq_one_letter_code
_entity_poly.pdbx_strand_id
1 'polypeptide(L)'
;MWKDLRENFSIRSSTNQVVHVIFIEHDGNEWAASFVYASLTPTLHEILWGNLKYFVDSNALPWLAIGDFNDFASASERQGGSGNIIRRCSRFQSNINDCGMVDFGFSGAAFTWSNNSIKKRLDRALASPEWKSKFLEARIIMLDT
;
A
#
# COMPACT_ATOMS: atom_id res chain seq x y z
N MET A 1 27.38 -1.64 -1.03
CA MET A 1 27.78 -0.82 0.12
C MET A 1 26.56 0.02 0.49
N TRP A 2 25.86 -0.33 1.57
CA TRP A 2 24.74 0.49 2.06
C TRP A 2 25.30 1.86 2.44
N LYS A 3 24.88 2.93 1.77
CA LYS A 3 25.17 4.29 2.24
C LYS A 3 24.42 4.45 3.56
N ASP A 4 25.09 4.96 4.60
CA ASP A 4 24.46 5.20 5.90
C ASP A 4 23.22 6.09 5.71
N LEU A 5 22.03 5.46 5.68
CA LEU A 5 20.71 6.08 5.52
C LEU A 5 20.19 6.70 6.82
N ARG A 6 21.02 6.75 7.87
CA ARG A 6 20.54 6.93 9.25
C ARG A 6 19.93 8.30 9.54
N GLU A 7 20.05 9.28 8.64
CA GLU A 7 19.59 10.65 8.89
C GLU A 7 18.63 11.22 7.83
N ASN A 8 18.25 10.44 6.81
CA ASN A 8 17.49 10.95 5.66
C ASN A 8 16.00 10.58 5.70
N PHE A 9 15.44 10.35 6.88
CA PHE A 9 14.00 10.15 7.02
C PHE A 9 13.47 10.57 8.39
N SER A 10 12.16 10.84 8.45
CA SER A 10 11.44 11.18 9.67
C SER A 10 10.12 10.41 9.74
N ILE A 11 9.84 9.80 10.88
CA ILE A 11 8.51 9.24 11.16
C ILE A 11 7.56 10.41 11.42
N ARG A 12 6.51 10.53 10.63
CA ARG A 12 5.52 11.61 10.75
C ARG A 12 4.36 11.24 11.66
N SER A 13 3.93 9.99 11.59
CA SER A 13 2.90 9.46 12.48
C SER A 13 2.89 7.93 12.42
N SER A 14 2.30 7.31 13.45
CA SER A 14 2.10 5.88 13.50
C SER A 14 0.79 5.55 14.19
N THR A 15 0.13 4.51 13.70
CA THR A 15 -1.03 3.88 14.33
C THR A 15 -0.76 2.38 14.46
N ASN A 16 -1.71 1.62 14.98
CA ASN A 16 -1.63 0.15 14.99
C ASN A 16 -1.70 -0.48 13.58
N GLN A 17 -2.02 0.30 12.53
CA GLN A 17 -2.21 -0.21 11.17
C GLN A 17 -1.29 0.43 10.12
N VAL A 18 -0.67 1.57 10.42
CA VAL A 18 0.20 2.27 9.45
C VAL A 18 1.27 3.08 10.14
N VAL A 19 2.47 3.10 9.55
CA VAL A 19 3.55 4.03 9.89
C VAL A 19 3.82 4.93 8.70
N HIS A 20 3.74 6.24 8.89
CA HIS A 20 4.04 7.24 7.88
C HIS A 20 5.46 7.77 8.04
N VAL A 21 6.21 7.78 6.95
CA VAL A 21 7.61 8.21 6.91
C VAL A 21 7.79 9.21 5.77
N ILE A 22 8.54 10.28 6.01
CA ILE A 22 9.04 11.17 4.96
C ILE A 22 10.53 10.92 4.79
N PHE A 23 10.94 10.67 3.57
CA PHE A 23 12.33 10.52 3.16
C PHE A 23 12.82 11.82 2.52
N ILE A 24 14.05 12.20 2.84
CA ILE A 24 14.74 13.37 2.31
C ILE A 24 15.91 12.86 1.45
N GLU A 25 15.91 13.21 0.18
CA GLU A 25 16.97 12.84 -0.76
C GLU A 25 18.18 13.77 -0.63
N HIS A 26 19.31 13.37 -1.23
CA HIS A 26 20.55 14.16 -1.18
C HIS A 26 20.44 15.54 -1.83
N ASP A 27 19.50 15.72 -2.76
CA ASP A 27 19.21 16.99 -3.43
C ASP A 27 18.17 17.85 -2.67
N GLY A 28 17.72 17.38 -1.50
CA GLY A 28 16.71 18.03 -0.68
C GLY A 28 15.26 17.73 -1.07
N ASN A 29 15.02 16.95 -2.12
CA ASN A 29 13.66 16.53 -2.48
C ASN A 29 13.09 15.57 -1.45
N GLU A 30 11.79 15.68 -1.19
CA GLU A 30 11.08 14.81 -0.27
C GLU A 30 10.12 13.87 -1.00
N TRP A 31 9.96 12.67 -0.44
CA TRP A 31 8.89 11.76 -0.80
C TRP A 31 8.41 11.00 0.44
N ALA A 32 7.17 10.53 0.40
CA ALA A 32 6.54 9.87 1.52
C ALA A 32 6.40 8.35 1.30
N ALA A 33 6.53 7.59 2.38
CA ALA A 33 6.10 6.21 2.43
C ALA A 33 5.07 5.97 3.53
N SER A 34 4.20 4.99 3.32
CA SER A 34 3.30 4.46 4.35
C SER A 34 3.40 2.95 4.39
N PHE A 35 3.84 2.42 5.53
CA PHE A 35 3.97 0.99 5.74
C PHE A 35 2.71 0.48 6.41
N VAL A 36 1.93 -0.33 5.69
CA VAL A 36 0.57 -0.72 6.08
C VAL A 36 0.54 -2.17 6.59
N TYR A 37 -0.14 -2.36 7.71
CA TYR A 37 -0.58 -3.66 8.21
C TYR A 37 -2.03 -3.52 8.67
N ALA A 38 -2.95 -3.68 7.73
CA ALA A 38 -4.36 -3.37 7.93
C ALA A 38 -5.07 -4.43 8.77
N SER A 39 -6.01 -4.00 9.61
CA SER A 39 -6.86 -4.90 10.37
C SER A 39 -7.87 -5.62 9.47
N LEU A 40 -8.20 -6.86 9.83
CA LEU A 40 -9.34 -7.60 9.25
C LEU A 40 -10.71 -7.02 9.68
N THR A 41 -10.75 -6.18 10.71
CA THR A 41 -11.98 -5.59 11.24
C THR A 41 -12.44 -4.43 10.35
N PRO A 42 -13.66 -4.45 9.78
CA PRO A 42 -14.12 -3.44 8.83
C PRO A 42 -14.06 -1.99 9.33
N THR A 43 -14.45 -1.75 10.59
CA THR A 43 -14.43 -0.40 11.19
C THR A 43 -13.01 0.13 11.37
N LEU A 44 -12.04 -0.73 11.74
CA LEU A 44 -10.64 -0.35 11.83
C LEU A 44 -10.05 -0.09 10.43
N HIS A 45 -10.51 -0.84 9.41
CA HIS A 45 -10.11 -0.61 8.02
C HIS A 45 -10.55 0.77 7.52
N GLU A 46 -11.76 1.20 7.85
CA GLU A 46 -12.24 2.55 7.52
C GLU A 46 -11.41 3.65 8.21
N ILE A 47 -11.00 3.43 9.46
CA ILE A 47 -10.08 4.34 10.18
C ILE A 47 -8.71 4.41 9.49
N LEU A 48 -8.17 3.28 9.03
CA LEU A 48 -6.91 3.26 8.27
C LEU A 48 -7.03 4.13 7.01
N TRP A 49 -8.09 3.96 6.23
CA TRP A 49 -8.27 4.74 5.00
C TRP A 49 -8.48 6.23 5.24
N GLY A 50 -9.23 6.59 6.29
CA GLY A 50 -9.33 7.99 6.72
C GLY A 50 -7.96 8.57 7.10
N ASN A 51 -7.11 7.79 7.77
CA ASN A 51 -5.75 8.21 8.14
C ASN A 51 -4.83 8.36 6.92
N LEU A 52 -4.87 7.41 5.97
CA LEU A 52 -4.15 7.48 4.71
C LEU A 52 -4.57 8.71 3.88
N LYS A 53 -5.88 8.96 3.77
CA LYS A 53 -6.42 10.12 3.05
C LYS A 53 -5.97 11.44 3.69
N TYR A 54 -6.09 11.55 5.02
CA TYR A 54 -5.63 12.72 5.75
C TYR A 54 -4.12 12.97 5.54
N PHE A 55 -3.32 11.89 5.52
CA PHE A 55 -1.89 12.01 5.34
C PHE A 55 -1.54 12.55 3.94
N VAL A 56 -2.11 12.00 2.87
CA VAL A 56 -1.81 12.48 1.50
C VAL A 56 -2.27 13.92 1.30
N ASP A 57 -3.45 14.29 1.80
CA ASP A 57 -3.99 15.66 1.71
C ASP A 57 -3.12 16.68 2.45
N SER A 58 -2.48 16.28 3.55
CA SER A 58 -1.71 17.19 4.39
C SER A 58 -0.26 17.37 3.94
N ASN A 59 0.28 16.46 3.13
CA ASN A 59 1.70 16.48 2.76
C ASN A 59 1.93 16.78 1.27
N ALA A 60 1.02 16.39 0.38
CA ALA A 60 1.15 16.62 -1.08
C ALA A 60 2.53 16.20 -1.66
N LEU A 61 3.14 15.13 -1.11
CA LEU A 61 4.42 14.58 -1.56
C LEU A 61 4.21 13.40 -2.53
N PRO A 62 5.16 13.11 -3.42
CA PRO A 62 5.21 11.82 -4.12
C PRO A 62 5.13 10.69 -3.09
N TRP A 63 4.16 9.79 -3.23
CA TRP A 63 3.80 8.88 -2.16
C TRP A 63 3.74 7.41 -2.59
N LEU A 64 4.31 6.54 -1.75
CA LEU A 64 4.22 5.09 -1.83
C LEU A 64 3.55 4.54 -0.56
N ALA A 65 2.47 3.78 -0.71
CA ALA A 65 1.89 3.00 0.39
C ALA A 65 2.09 1.51 0.11
N ILE A 66 2.76 0.79 1.00
CA ILE A 66 3.13 -0.61 0.79
C ILE A 66 2.90 -1.45 2.04
N GLY A 67 2.45 -2.69 1.84
CA GLY A 67 2.31 -3.69 2.91
C GLY A 67 1.05 -4.54 2.73
N ASP A 68 0.60 -5.13 3.83
CA ASP A 68 -0.60 -5.97 3.88
C ASP A 68 -1.84 -5.10 4.09
N PHE A 69 -2.65 -4.95 3.05
CA PHE A 69 -3.90 -4.19 3.12
C PHE A 69 -5.09 -5.04 3.59
N ASN A 70 -4.89 -6.34 3.77
CA ASN A 70 -5.91 -7.32 4.13
C ASN A 70 -7.16 -7.26 3.24
N ASP A 71 -7.02 -6.77 2.00
CA ASP A 71 -8.09 -6.61 1.02
C ASP A 71 -7.60 -6.77 -0.42
N PHE A 72 -8.53 -6.95 -1.35
CA PHE A 72 -8.24 -7.23 -2.76
C PHE A 72 -9.16 -6.43 -3.68
N ALA A 73 -8.59 -5.91 -4.75
CA ALA A 73 -9.21 -5.00 -5.70
C ALA A 73 -10.04 -5.70 -6.77
N SER A 74 -9.88 -7.00 -7.00
CA SER A 74 -10.68 -7.70 -8.01
C SER A 74 -10.92 -9.16 -7.67
N ALA A 75 -11.91 -9.77 -8.34
CA ALA A 75 -12.17 -11.20 -8.23
C ALA A 75 -10.96 -12.06 -8.64
N SER A 76 -10.13 -11.58 -9.57
CA SER A 76 -8.93 -12.32 -10.03
C SER A 76 -7.85 -12.44 -8.95
N GLU A 77 -7.86 -11.56 -7.94
CA GLU A 77 -6.91 -11.56 -6.83
C GLU A 77 -7.30 -12.53 -5.70
N ARG A 78 -8.38 -13.30 -5.90
CA ARG A 78 -8.86 -14.32 -4.97
C ARG A 78 -9.18 -15.60 -5.72
N GLN A 79 -8.62 -16.70 -5.26
CA GLN A 79 -8.99 -18.04 -5.71
C GLN A 79 -9.67 -18.80 -4.57
N GLY A 80 -10.86 -19.34 -4.81
CA GLY A 80 -11.59 -20.15 -3.85
C GLY A 80 -12.48 -19.38 -2.85
N GLY A 81 -13.22 -20.15 -2.06
CA GLY A 81 -14.25 -19.69 -1.13
C GLY A 81 -15.52 -19.14 -1.80
N SER A 82 -16.55 -18.86 -1.01
CA SER A 82 -17.84 -18.34 -1.45
C SER A 82 -18.06 -16.87 -1.04
N GLY A 83 -19.14 -16.26 -1.54
CA GLY A 83 -19.61 -14.92 -1.14
C GLY A 83 -19.49 -13.85 -2.22
N ASN A 84 -20.40 -12.86 -2.17
CA ASN A 84 -20.36 -11.71 -3.07
C ASN A 84 -19.22 -10.77 -2.66
N ILE A 85 -18.18 -10.72 -3.49
CA ILE A 85 -16.99 -9.90 -3.27
C ILE A 85 -17.04 -8.54 -3.97
N ILE A 86 -18.03 -8.29 -4.83
CA ILE A 86 -18.09 -7.11 -5.70
C ILE A 86 -18.05 -5.84 -4.86
N ARG A 87 -18.92 -5.74 -3.85
CA ARG A 87 -18.98 -4.57 -2.97
C ARG A 87 -17.65 -4.33 -2.22
N ARG A 88 -16.97 -5.40 -1.82
CA ARG A 88 -15.68 -5.33 -1.11
C ARG A 88 -14.60 -4.80 -2.06
N CYS A 89 -14.48 -5.37 -3.26
CA CYS A 89 -13.55 -4.91 -4.28
C CYS A 89 -13.80 -3.46 -4.68
N SER A 90 -15.07 -3.07 -4.93
CA SER A 90 -15.43 -1.70 -5.28
C SER A 90 -15.08 -0.70 -4.17
N ARG A 91 -15.31 -1.05 -2.90
CA ARG A 91 -14.93 -0.19 -1.78
C ARG A 91 -13.42 -0.01 -1.70
N PHE A 92 -12.66 -1.09 -1.86
CA PHE A 92 -11.20 -1.02 -1.84
C PHE A 92 -10.65 -0.19 -3.00
N GLN A 93 -11.19 -0.35 -4.21
CA GLN A 93 -10.86 0.49 -5.36
C GLN A 93 -11.22 1.97 -5.11
N SER A 94 -12.39 2.26 -4.54
CA SER A 94 -12.78 3.63 -4.17
C SER A 94 -11.76 4.24 -3.24
N ASN A 95 -11.39 3.54 -2.17
CA ASN A 95 -10.43 4.06 -1.20
C ASN A 95 -9.04 4.35 -1.83
N ILE A 96 -8.58 3.47 -2.74
CA ILE A 96 -7.34 3.68 -3.51
C ILE A 96 -7.46 4.96 -4.36
N ASN A 97 -8.56 5.09 -5.10
CA ASN A 97 -8.81 6.23 -5.98
C ASN A 97 -8.98 7.55 -5.21
N ASP A 98 -9.70 7.52 -4.09
CA ASP A 98 -9.93 8.66 -3.22
C ASP A 98 -8.61 9.19 -2.65
N CYS A 99 -7.63 8.31 -2.45
CA CYS A 99 -6.27 8.67 -2.06
C CYS A 99 -5.38 9.13 -3.24
N GLY A 100 -5.90 9.17 -4.47
CA GLY A 100 -5.12 9.51 -5.66
C GLY A 100 -4.06 8.48 -6.04
N MET A 101 -4.20 7.24 -5.55
CA MET A 101 -3.21 6.19 -5.71
C MET A 101 -3.57 5.25 -6.86
N VAL A 102 -2.55 4.57 -7.40
CA VAL A 102 -2.74 3.46 -8.34
C VAL A 102 -1.99 2.23 -7.88
N ASP A 103 -2.46 1.04 -8.26
CA ASP A 103 -1.68 -0.19 -8.06
C ASP A 103 -0.33 -0.05 -8.80
N PHE A 104 0.77 -0.25 -8.08
CA PHE A 104 2.09 -0.14 -8.67
C PHE A 104 2.32 -1.25 -9.71
N GLY A 105 1.65 -2.40 -9.54
CA GLY A 105 1.94 -3.64 -10.24
C GLY A 105 3.00 -4.45 -9.51
N PHE A 106 3.25 -5.66 -10.00
CA PHE A 106 4.22 -6.58 -9.40
C PHE A 106 4.68 -7.64 -10.43
N SER A 107 5.74 -8.34 -10.08
CA SER A 107 6.19 -9.59 -10.72
C SER A 107 6.35 -10.68 -9.65
N GLY A 108 6.48 -11.94 -10.07
CA GLY A 108 6.56 -13.08 -9.14
C GLY A 108 5.19 -13.64 -8.76
N ALA A 109 5.03 -14.01 -7.48
CA ALA A 109 3.85 -14.69 -6.97
C ALA A 109 2.57 -13.85 -7.13
N ALA A 110 1.51 -14.42 -7.71
CA ALA A 110 0.21 -13.76 -7.86
C ALA A 110 -0.59 -13.64 -6.56
N PHE A 111 -0.29 -14.49 -5.58
CA PHE A 111 -0.95 -14.54 -4.28
C PHE A 111 0.09 -14.42 -3.19
N THR A 112 -0.24 -13.67 -2.13
CA THR A 112 0.66 -13.38 -1.01
C THR A 112 0.17 -14.01 0.30
N TRP A 113 -1.02 -14.61 0.25
CA TRP A 113 -1.59 -15.36 1.36
C TRP A 113 -2.35 -16.58 0.83
N SER A 114 -2.25 -17.69 1.55
CA SER A 114 -3.10 -18.86 1.32
C SER A 114 -3.53 -19.52 2.62
N ASN A 115 -4.72 -20.12 2.59
CA ASN A 115 -5.11 -21.18 3.49
C ASN A 115 -5.58 -22.38 2.65
N ASN A 116 -5.74 -23.55 3.27
CA ASN A 116 -6.02 -24.85 2.61
C ASN A 116 -6.92 -24.84 1.36
N SER A 117 -7.88 -23.91 1.22
CA SER A 117 -8.80 -23.82 0.09
C SER A 117 -8.88 -22.44 -0.58
N ILE A 118 -8.19 -21.42 -0.06
CA ILE A 118 -8.32 -20.03 -0.53
C ILE A 118 -6.94 -19.40 -0.69
N LYS A 119 -6.71 -18.76 -1.83
CA LYS A 119 -5.53 -17.90 -2.08
C LYS A 119 -5.96 -16.46 -2.31
N LYS A 120 -5.17 -15.50 -1.84
CA LYS A 120 -5.45 -14.06 -1.97
C LYS A 120 -4.17 -13.25 -2.20
N ARG A 121 -4.27 -12.16 -2.94
CA ARG A 121 -3.26 -11.09 -2.98
C ARG A 121 -3.65 -10.02 -1.97
N LEU A 122 -3.04 -10.04 -0.79
CA LEU A 122 -3.32 -9.09 0.30
C LEU A 122 -2.25 -8.01 0.40
N ASP A 123 -1.02 -8.37 0.08
CA ASP A 123 0.10 -7.43 0.03
C ASP A 123 0.13 -6.71 -1.32
N ARG A 124 0.38 -5.40 -1.26
CA ARG A 124 0.55 -4.57 -2.46
C ARG A 124 1.35 -3.32 -2.18
N ALA A 125 1.88 -2.77 -3.26
CA ALA A 125 2.34 -1.39 -3.32
C ALA A 125 1.33 -0.56 -4.12
N LEU A 126 0.91 0.53 -3.53
CA LEU A 126 0.12 1.59 -4.14
C LEU A 126 1.03 2.81 -4.26
N ALA A 127 0.98 3.52 -5.37
CA ALA A 127 1.82 4.69 -5.57
C ALA A 127 1.04 5.82 -6.22
N SER A 128 1.39 7.05 -5.88
CA SER A 128 0.91 8.22 -6.60
C SER A 128 1.57 8.29 -7.99
N PRO A 129 0.93 8.89 -9.01
CA PRO A 129 1.54 9.07 -10.33
C PRO A 129 2.89 9.79 -10.28
N GLU A 130 3.05 10.76 -9.38
CA GLU A 130 4.28 11.52 -9.15
C GLU A 130 5.39 10.60 -8.63
N TRP A 131 5.07 9.70 -7.69
CA TRP A 131 6.05 8.73 -7.18
C TRP A 131 6.50 7.77 -8.28
N LYS A 132 5.57 7.24 -9.09
CA LYS A 132 5.92 6.36 -10.22
C LYS A 132 6.79 7.07 -11.25
N SER A 133 6.50 8.35 -11.51
CA SER A 133 7.28 9.17 -12.46
C SER A 133 8.68 9.50 -11.94
N LYS A 134 8.83 9.65 -10.62
CA LYS A 134 10.13 9.88 -9.97
C LYS A 134 10.99 8.62 -9.93
N PHE A 135 10.41 7.45 -9.70
CA PHE A 135 11.12 6.17 -9.56
C PHE A 135 10.81 5.19 -10.70
N LEU A 136 11.21 5.52 -11.93
CA LEU A 136 10.90 4.74 -13.14
C LEU A 136 11.47 3.31 -13.13
N GLU A 137 12.57 3.10 -12.40
CA GLU A 137 13.22 1.79 -12.31
C GLU A 137 12.71 0.94 -11.14
N ALA A 138 11.82 1.48 -10.30
CA ALA A 138 11.28 0.74 -9.17
C ALA A 138 10.49 -0.49 -9.63
N ARG A 139 10.67 -1.59 -8.92
CA ARG A 139 9.98 -2.86 -9.18
C ARG A 139 9.52 -3.47 -7.87
N ILE A 140 8.34 -4.08 -7.91
CA ILE A 140 7.82 -4.89 -6.82
C ILE A 140 7.90 -6.35 -7.25
N ILE A 141 8.53 -7.14 -6.39
CA ILE A 141 8.65 -8.60 -6.56
C ILE A 141 7.93 -9.23 -5.37
N MET A 142 6.86 -9.95 -5.66
CA MET A 142 6.17 -10.78 -4.69
C MET A 142 6.90 -12.10 -4.57
N LEU A 143 7.37 -12.40 -3.37
CA LEU A 143 8.03 -13.66 -3.06
C LEU A 143 6.98 -14.74 -2.79
N ASP A 144 7.27 -15.98 -3.20
CA ASP A 144 6.42 -17.12 -2.87
C ASP A 144 6.36 -17.31 -1.34
N THR A 145 5.16 -17.61 -0.82
CA THR A 145 4.91 -17.94 0.59
C THR A 145 4.80 -19.43 0.81
#